data_AF-A0A2A5ETT2-F1
#
_entry.id   AF-A0A2A5ETT2-F1
#
_cell.length_a   1.000
_cell.length_b   1.000
_cell.length_c   1.000
_cell.angle_alpha   90.00
_cell.angle_beta   90.00
_cell.angle_gamma   90.00
#
_symmetry.space_group_name_H-M   'P 1'
#
loop_
_entity.id
_entity.type
_entity.pdbx_description
1 polymer ?
#
loop_
_entity_poly.entity_id
_entity_poly.type
_entity_poly.pdbx_seq_one_letter_code
_entity_poly.pdbx_strand_id
1 'polypeptide(L)'
;MDYEVTLIEADIEGPMRGKMVLGLAHEGGQTARVEYSWTDKEFAARFVGNAAVLPVPAHPTTFISAPIAAIQALKAQPTDLPTSVFQNHKVFINVA
;
A
#
# COMPACT_ATOMS: atom_id res chain seq x y z
N MET A 1 9.59 11.66 -3.84
CA MET A 1 8.87 10.71 -2.98
C MET A 1 7.76 11.50 -2.36
N ASP A 2 6.54 11.27 -2.83
CA ASP A 2 5.38 12.10 -2.51
C ASP A 2 4.72 11.62 -1.21
N TYR A 3 4.73 10.31 -0.98
CA TYR A 3 4.15 9.69 0.22
C TYR A 3 5.06 8.59 0.78
N GLU A 4 5.13 8.50 2.10
CA GLU A 4 5.57 7.32 2.81
C GLU A 4 4.39 6.34 2.93
N VAL A 5 4.64 5.08 2.65
CA VAL A 5 3.68 3.99 2.83
C VAL A 5 3.99 3.32 4.15
N THR A 6 2.98 3.21 5.02
CA THR A 6 3.10 2.53 6.31
C THR A 6 2.18 1.31 6.36
N LEU A 7 2.62 0.25 7.04
CA LEU A 7 1.75 -0.89 7.34
C LEU A 7 0.90 -0.57 8.56
N ILE A 8 -0.43 -0.53 8.40
CA ILE A 8 -1.36 -0.32 9.52
C ILE A 8 -1.78 -1.67 10.09
N GLU A 9 -2.27 -2.56 9.24
CA GLU A 9 -2.79 -3.87 9.61
C GLU A 9 -2.52 -4.86 8.49
N ALA A 10 -2.26 -6.11 8.83
CA ALA A 10 -2.26 -7.21 7.88
C ALA A 10 -2.66 -8.52 8.55
N ASP A 11 -3.49 -9.27 7.84
CA ASP A 11 -3.87 -10.63 8.16
C ASP A 11 -3.74 -11.44 6.87
N ILE A 12 -2.60 -12.14 6.72
CA ILE A 12 -2.25 -12.85 5.48
C ILE A 12 -2.08 -14.32 5.83
N GLU A 13 -3.11 -15.11 5.55
CA GLU A 13 -3.12 -16.57 5.73
C GLU A 13 -2.22 -17.26 4.70
N GLY A 14 -2.06 -16.68 3.50
CA GLY A 14 -1.18 -17.20 2.46
C GLY A 14 -1.20 -16.38 1.17
N PRO A 15 -0.50 -16.86 0.13
CA PRO A 15 -0.36 -16.11 -1.13
C PRO A 15 -1.70 -15.77 -1.80
N MET A 16 -2.67 -16.67 -1.69
CA MET A 16 -4.00 -16.53 -2.30
C MET A 16 -5.09 -16.12 -1.31
N ARG A 17 -4.76 -15.77 -0.06
CA ARG A 17 -5.75 -15.26 0.89
C ARG A 17 -5.11 -14.32 1.89
N GLY A 18 -5.61 -13.09 1.90
CA GLY A 18 -5.17 -12.11 2.89
C GLY A 18 -5.88 -10.79 2.79
N LYS A 19 -5.63 -9.97 3.81
CA LYS A 19 -6.06 -8.58 3.91
C LYS A 19 -4.89 -7.74 4.38
N MET A 20 -4.81 -6.52 3.88
CA MET A 20 -3.76 -5.58 4.25
C MET A 20 -4.30 -4.16 4.17
N VAL A 21 -3.96 -3.35 5.17
CA VAL A 21 -4.28 -1.92 5.21
C VAL A 21 -2.97 -1.14 5.25
N LEU A 22 -2.79 -0.27 4.27
CA LEU A 22 -1.63 0.60 4.16
C LEU A 22 -2.03 2.05 4.43
N GLY A 23 -1.23 2.75 5.23
CA GLY A 23 -1.31 4.19 5.38
C GLY A 23 -0.53 4.90 4.29
N LEU A 24 -1.05 6.04 3.84
CA LEU A 24 -0.29 7.01 3.05
C LEU A 24 -0.03 8.20 3.96
N ALA A 25 1.25 8.48 4.20
CA ALA A 25 1.71 9.57 5.04
C ALA A 25 2.48 10.60 4.22
N HIS A 26 2.29 11.87 4.57
CA HIS A 26 3.05 13.00 4.04
C HIS A 26 3.53 13.84 5.21
N GLU A 27 4.81 14.20 5.22
CA GLU A 27 5.44 14.98 6.33
C GLU A 27 5.18 14.39 7.72
N GLY A 28 5.10 13.05 7.83
CA GLY A 28 4.87 12.34 9.09
C GLY A 28 3.40 12.25 9.55
N GLY A 29 2.47 12.90 8.84
CA GLY A 29 1.03 12.78 9.08
C GLY A 29 0.36 11.81 8.11
N GLN A 30 -0.46 10.88 8.62
CA GLN A 30 -1.26 10.01 7.76
C GLN A 30 -2.41 10.80 7.11
N THR A 31 -2.44 10.84 5.79
CA THR A 31 -3.40 11.63 5.01
C THR A 31 -4.49 10.78 4.37
N ALA A 32 -4.20 9.51 4.09
CA ALA A 32 -5.16 8.55 3.52
C ALA A 32 -4.75 7.12 3.89
N ARG A 33 -5.60 6.15 3.52
CA ARG A 33 -5.24 4.74 3.59
C ARG A 33 -5.77 3.97 2.39
N VAL A 34 -5.18 2.82 2.14
CA VAL A 34 -5.61 1.88 1.11
C VAL A 34 -5.81 0.52 1.72
N GLU A 35 -6.97 -0.06 1.45
CA GLU A 35 -7.37 -1.37 1.94
C GLU A 35 -7.30 -2.35 0.78
N TYR A 36 -6.66 -3.49 1.01
CA TYR A 36 -6.52 -4.60 0.07
C TYR A 36 -7.10 -5.85 0.70
N SER A 37 -7.82 -6.63 -0.10
CA SER A 37 -8.26 -7.97 0.28
C SER A 37 -8.25 -8.87 -0.93
N TRP A 38 -7.81 -10.11 -0.75
CA TRP A 38 -7.80 -11.09 -1.83
C TRP A 38 -8.12 -12.49 -1.32
N THR A 39 -8.68 -13.28 -2.23
CA THR A 39 -8.91 -14.71 -2.10
C THR A 39 -8.44 -15.41 -3.38
N ASP A 40 -8.63 -16.72 -3.47
CA ASP A 40 -8.43 -17.50 -4.68
C ASP A 40 -9.41 -17.14 -5.81
N LYS A 41 -10.49 -16.40 -5.50
CA LYS A 41 -11.56 -16.06 -6.45
C LYS A 41 -11.59 -14.60 -6.86
N GLU A 42 -11.19 -13.71 -5.97
CA GLU A 42 -11.32 -12.28 -6.19
C GLU A 42 -10.22 -11.47 -5.52
N PHE A 43 -9.97 -10.29 -6.09
CA PHE A 43 -9.15 -9.24 -5.53
C PHE A 43 -9.98 -7.97 -5.46
N ALA A 44 -9.94 -7.30 -4.32
CA ALA A 44 -10.55 -6.00 -4.11
C ALA A 44 -9.55 -5.04 -3.46
N ALA A 45 -9.58 -3.80 -3.91
CA ALA A 45 -8.82 -2.71 -3.33
C ALA A 45 -9.65 -1.44 -3.25
N ARG A 46 -9.46 -0.69 -2.16
CA ARG A 46 -10.23 0.52 -1.88
C ARG A 46 -9.34 1.61 -1.34
N PHE A 47 -9.30 2.74 -2.05
CA PHE A 47 -8.73 3.97 -1.54
C PHE A 47 -9.72 4.64 -0.58
N VAL A 48 -9.25 5.05 0.60
CA VAL A 48 -10.03 5.74 1.63
C VAL A 48 -9.36 7.06 1.94
N GLY A 49 -9.93 8.13 1.42
CA GLY A 49 -9.45 9.51 1.55
C GLY A 49 -10.12 10.42 0.53
N ASN A 50 -9.72 11.69 0.52
CA ASN A 50 -10.13 12.64 -0.52
C ASN A 50 -8.92 12.99 -1.41
N ALA A 51 -8.82 12.32 -2.55
CA ALA A 51 -7.65 12.39 -3.44
C ALA A 51 -7.36 13.81 -3.95
N ALA A 52 -8.38 14.64 -4.13
CA ALA A 52 -8.24 15.99 -4.66
C ALA A 52 -7.59 16.99 -3.69
N VAL A 53 -7.61 16.67 -2.38
CA VAL A 53 -7.06 17.55 -1.33
C VAL A 53 -5.79 16.98 -0.70
N LEU A 54 -5.27 15.87 -1.22
CA LEU A 54 -3.99 15.34 -0.77
C LEU A 54 -2.84 16.26 -1.23
N PRO A 55 -1.70 16.29 -0.49
CA PRO A 55 -0.56 17.17 -0.80
C PRO A 55 -0.07 17.10 -2.25
N VAL A 56 0.01 15.89 -2.80
CA VAL A 56 0.22 15.62 -4.24
C VAL A 56 -1.01 14.87 -4.75
N PRO A 57 -1.97 15.55 -5.40
CA PRO A 57 -3.20 14.92 -5.86
C PRO A 57 -2.92 14.00 -7.05
N ALA A 58 -3.60 12.85 -7.08
CA ALA A 58 -3.56 11.90 -8.18
C ALA A 58 -4.91 11.18 -8.30
N HIS A 59 -5.11 10.42 -9.38
CA HIS A 59 -6.30 9.58 -9.50
C HIS A 59 -6.30 8.49 -8.40
N PRO A 60 -7.45 8.14 -7.78
CA PRO A 60 -7.51 7.12 -6.72
C PRO A 60 -6.86 5.78 -7.09
N THR A 61 -6.91 5.39 -8.37
CA THR A 61 -6.27 4.15 -8.84
C THR A 61 -4.74 4.20 -8.73
N THR A 62 -4.12 5.37 -8.86
CA THR A 62 -2.67 5.54 -8.66
C THR A 62 -2.31 5.26 -7.21
N PHE A 63 -3.12 5.75 -6.26
CA PHE A 63 -2.93 5.46 -4.85
C PHE A 63 -3.16 3.98 -4.51
N ILE A 64 -3.93 3.24 -5.31
CA ILE A 64 -4.11 1.79 -5.16
C ILE A 64 -2.93 1.01 -5.75
N SER A 65 -2.41 1.38 -6.91
CA SER A 65 -1.38 0.58 -7.60
C SER A 65 0.04 0.89 -7.13
N ALA A 66 0.36 2.16 -6.86
CA ALA A 66 1.72 2.57 -6.53
C ALA A 66 2.27 1.94 -5.24
N PRO A 67 1.52 1.85 -4.12
CA PRO A 67 2.03 1.23 -2.89
C PRO A 67 2.37 -0.24 -3.08
N ILE A 68 1.48 -1.02 -3.70
CA ILE A 68 1.72 -2.44 -3.88
C ILE A 68 2.88 -2.69 -4.86
N ALA A 69 3.03 -1.87 -5.90
CA ALA A 69 4.18 -1.95 -6.81
C ALA A 69 5.50 -1.65 -6.10
N ALA A 70 5.56 -0.60 -5.27
CA ALA A 70 6.75 -0.26 -4.49
C ALA A 70 7.12 -1.37 -3.50
N ILE A 71 6.13 -1.95 -2.81
CA ILE A 71 6.35 -3.09 -1.91
C ILE A 71 6.93 -4.27 -2.70
N GLN A 72 6.34 -4.66 -3.84
CA GLN A 72 6.82 -5.79 -4.63
C GLN A 72 8.26 -5.60 -5.12
N ALA A 73 8.63 -4.37 -5.50
CA ALA A 73 10.00 -4.04 -5.93
C ALA A 73 11.03 -4.14 -4.79
N LEU A 74 10.60 -4.00 -3.53
CA LEU A 74 11.45 -4.06 -2.33
C LEU A 74 11.52 -5.45 -1.68
N LYS A 75 10.73 -6.42 -2.15
CA LYS A 75 10.80 -7.79 -1.63
C LYS A 75 12.15 -8.42 -1.97
N ALA A 76 12.72 -9.15 -1.02
CA ALA A 76 13.97 -9.89 -1.25
C ALA A 76 13.74 -11.07 -2.20
N GLN A 77 12.61 -11.77 -2.05
CA GLN A 77 12.17 -12.81 -2.97
C GLN A 77 10.70 -12.64 -3.40
N PRO A 78 10.33 -13.05 -4.62
CA PRO A 78 8.94 -12.97 -5.09
C PRO A 78 7.93 -13.70 -4.21
N THR A 79 8.36 -14.73 -3.47
CA THR A 79 7.51 -15.54 -2.59
C THR A 79 7.34 -14.96 -1.19
N ASP A 80 8.11 -13.94 -0.81
CA ASP A 80 8.03 -13.35 0.52
C ASP A 80 6.65 -12.71 0.77
N LEU A 81 6.27 -12.58 2.03
CA LEU A 81 5.09 -11.81 2.38
C LEU A 81 5.34 -10.33 2.07
N PRO A 82 4.34 -9.60 1.54
CA PRO A 82 4.48 -8.17 1.27
C PRO A 82 4.78 -7.37 2.54
N THR A 83 4.35 -7.85 3.71
CA THR A 83 4.57 -7.19 5.00
C THR A 83 6.02 -7.26 5.48
N SER A 84 6.80 -8.23 5.01
CA SER A 84 8.21 -8.40 5.39
C SER A 84 9.07 -7.20 5.01
N VAL A 85 8.69 -6.43 3.98
CA VAL A 85 9.46 -5.25 3.55
C VAL A 85 9.55 -4.20 4.65
N PHE A 86 8.50 -4.04 5.47
CA PHE A 86 8.41 -3.01 6.50
C PHE A 86 9.31 -3.26 7.72
N GLN A 87 9.90 -4.45 7.83
CA GLN A 87 10.87 -4.75 8.89
C GLN A 87 12.24 -4.13 8.61
N ASN A 88 12.59 -3.98 7.32
CA ASN A 88 13.94 -3.60 6.88
C ASN A 88 13.95 -2.34 6.02
N HIS A 89 12.79 -1.91 5.50
CA HIS A 89 12.69 -0.82 4.56
C HIS A 89 11.60 0.16 4.97
N LYS A 90 11.86 1.45 4.71
CA LYS A 90 10.81 2.43 4.52
C LYS A 90 10.33 2.34 3.09
N VAL A 91 9.02 2.35 2.90
CA VAL A 91 8.40 2.27 1.57
C VAL A 91 7.91 3.66 1.20
N PHE A 92 8.22 4.10 -0.02
CA PHE A 92 7.81 5.40 -0.52
C PHE A 92 7.29 5.27 -1.95
N ILE A 93 6.39 6.16 -2.33
CA ILE A 93 5.80 6.21 -3.67
C ILE A 93 5.91 7.60 -4.28
N ASN A 94 5.96 7.65 -5.61
CA ASN A 94 5.70 8.85 -6.40
C ASN A 94 4.38 8.62 -7.13
N VAL A 95 3.53 9.65 -7.17
CA VAL A 95 2.20 9.61 -7.80
C VAL A 95 2.02 10.68 -8.89
N ALA A 96 3.03 11.55 -9.06
CA ALA A 96 3.16 12.50 -10.16
C ALA A 96 3.76 11.85 -11.42
#